data_AF-A0A496T0H3-F1
#
_entry.id   AF-A0A496T0H3-F1
#
_cell.length_a   1.000
_cell.length_b   1.000
_cell.length_c   1.000
_cell.angle_alpha   90.00
_cell.angle_beta   90.00
_cell.angle_gamma   90.00
#
_symmetry.space_group_name_H-M   'P 1'
#
loop_
_entity.id
_entity.type
_entity.pdbx_description
1 polymer ?
#
loop_
_entity_poly.entity_id
_entity_poly.type
_entity_poly.pdbx_seq_one_letter_code
_entity_poly.pdbx_strand_id
1 'polypeptide(L)'
;MQYRQTKFSDVCGTMDEFKRLLYEEKEKVFTEPESHLEPLLEDALFMLARMEGRVKEYKDFVEEIRKCLQLMDEVKEVDSAKASRSAELIRKQILSRELEVEKLADAAESIRSVASELENRLRTYKDLALRFYALFLKVKGDRNWLLEAKGLEKDLKSKYQAWLPPEPHRSKLLKWLVEARAYVIEPSRIGEQPLVQFEDGGLIPMSQVRWDSDIENFHPAGFKPSPSGRRYRRK
;
A
#
# COMPACT_ATOMS: atom_id res chain seq x y z
N MET A 1 -18.86 1.07 1.88
CA MET A 1 -18.86 -0.34 1.47
C MET A 1 -19.50 -1.13 2.60
N GLN A 2 -20.56 -1.88 2.35
CA GLN A 2 -21.25 -2.65 3.39
C GLN A 2 -20.36 -3.80 3.86
N TYR A 3 -20.32 -4.03 5.17
CA TYR A 3 -19.58 -5.13 5.76
C TYR A 3 -20.17 -6.48 5.32
N ARG A 4 -19.33 -7.36 4.78
CA ARG A 4 -19.65 -8.75 4.44
C ARG A 4 -18.48 -9.64 4.83
N GLN A 5 -18.73 -10.59 5.72
CA GLN A 5 -17.74 -11.62 6.07
C GLN A 5 -17.67 -12.65 4.94
N THR A 6 -16.47 -12.99 4.48
CA THR A 6 -16.26 -14.05 3.48
C THR A 6 -16.00 -15.42 4.14
N LYS A 7 -16.35 -16.50 3.44
CA LYS A 7 -16.11 -17.89 3.90
C LYS A 7 -14.64 -18.31 3.83
N PHE A 8 -13.86 -17.69 2.97
CA PHE A 8 -12.41 -17.90 2.85
C PHE A 8 -11.66 -16.57 2.78
N SER A 9 -10.36 -16.58 3.06
CA SER A 9 -9.50 -15.42 2.88
C SER A 9 -9.18 -15.07 1.43
N ASP A 10 -9.33 -16.02 0.50
CA ASP A 10 -8.97 -15.85 -0.91
C ASP A 10 -10.06 -16.35 -1.89
N VAL A 11 -9.97 -15.86 -3.12
CA VAL A 11 -10.86 -16.27 -4.23
C VAL A 11 -10.62 -17.74 -4.59
N CYS A 12 -9.36 -18.18 -4.59
CA CYS A 12 -9.01 -19.55 -4.97
C CYS A 12 -9.64 -20.59 -4.06
N GLY A 13 -9.52 -20.46 -2.74
CA GLY A 13 -10.16 -21.35 -1.77
C GLY A 13 -11.68 -21.34 -1.87
N THR A 14 -12.26 -20.17 -2.20
CA THR A 14 -13.71 -20.06 -2.44
C THR A 14 -14.16 -20.86 -3.66
N MET A 15 -13.41 -20.79 -4.77
CA MET A 15 -13.70 -21.56 -5.99
C MET A 15 -13.32 -23.04 -5.88
N ASP A 16 -12.31 -23.37 -5.06
CA ASP A 16 -11.97 -24.74 -4.72
C ASP A 16 -13.15 -25.43 -4.00
N GLU A 17 -13.75 -24.75 -3.02
CA GLU A 17 -14.93 -25.23 -2.31
C GLU A 17 -16.16 -25.30 -3.21
N PHE A 18 -16.37 -24.31 -4.08
CA PHE A 18 -17.44 -24.32 -5.08
C PHE A 18 -17.35 -25.57 -5.97
N LYS A 19 -16.15 -25.86 -6.52
CA LYS A 19 -15.92 -27.06 -7.32
C LYS A 19 -16.12 -28.33 -6.50
N ARG A 20 -15.58 -28.38 -5.28
CA ARG A 20 -15.74 -29.53 -4.40
C ARG A 20 -17.21 -29.86 -4.17
N LEU A 21 -18.04 -28.87 -3.83
CA LEU A 21 -19.47 -29.04 -3.61
C LEU A 21 -20.16 -29.67 -4.82
N LEU A 22 -19.84 -29.23 -6.04
CA LEU A 22 -20.39 -29.79 -7.28
C LEU A 22 -20.00 -31.26 -7.52
N TYR A 23 -18.81 -31.67 -7.10
CA TYR A 23 -18.30 -33.03 -7.34
C TYR A 23 -18.61 -34.02 -6.21
N GLU A 24 -18.54 -33.57 -4.95
CA GLU A 24 -18.65 -34.43 -3.77
C GLU A 24 -20.04 -34.40 -3.13
N GLU A 25 -20.76 -33.29 -3.24
CA GLU A 25 -22.08 -33.07 -2.60
C GLU A 25 -23.16 -32.75 -3.64
N LYS A 26 -23.01 -33.28 -4.86
CA LYS A 26 -23.85 -32.95 -6.03
C LYS A 26 -25.35 -33.00 -5.73
N GLU A 27 -25.84 -34.07 -5.12
CA GLU A 27 -27.28 -34.26 -4.88
C GLU A 27 -27.85 -33.17 -3.96
N LYS A 28 -27.14 -32.86 -2.88
CA LYS A 28 -27.49 -31.80 -1.93
C LYS A 28 -27.45 -30.42 -2.61
N VAL A 29 -26.37 -30.14 -3.34
CA VAL A 29 -26.22 -28.87 -4.06
C VAL A 29 -27.30 -28.69 -5.12
N PHE A 30 -27.69 -29.76 -5.82
CA PHE A 30 -28.67 -29.65 -6.91
C PHE A 30 -30.10 -29.55 -6.39
N THR A 31 -30.34 -29.87 -5.12
CA THR A 31 -31.63 -29.68 -4.45
C THR A 31 -31.82 -28.19 -4.09
N GLU A 32 -30.77 -27.52 -3.60
CA GLU A 32 -30.81 -26.11 -3.22
C GLU A 32 -29.52 -25.38 -3.66
N PRO A 33 -29.33 -25.12 -4.97
CA PRO A 33 -28.08 -24.55 -5.47
C PRO A 33 -27.85 -23.13 -4.95
N GLU A 34 -28.90 -22.34 -4.76
CA GLU A 34 -28.82 -20.97 -4.28
C GLU A 34 -28.31 -20.90 -2.83
N SER A 35 -28.64 -21.87 -1.98
CA SER A 35 -28.22 -21.86 -0.57
C SER A 35 -26.75 -22.26 -0.40
N HIS A 36 -26.19 -23.00 -1.36
CA HIS A 36 -24.85 -23.58 -1.29
C HIS A 36 -23.82 -22.87 -2.17
N LEU A 37 -24.17 -22.51 -3.40
CA LEU A 37 -23.25 -21.96 -4.40
C LEU A 37 -23.26 -20.44 -4.45
N GLU A 38 -24.44 -19.81 -4.39
CA GLU A 38 -24.56 -18.34 -4.51
C GLU A 38 -23.70 -17.60 -3.48
N PRO A 39 -23.65 -18.00 -2.18
CA PRO A 39 -22.81 -17.28 -1.21
C PRO A 39 -21.32 -17.33 -1.54
N LEU A 40 -20.83 -18.42 -2.15
CA LEU A 40 -19.44 -18.55 -2.58
C LEU A 40 -19.16 -17.69 -3.82
N LEU A 41 -20.12 -17.62 -4.75
CA LEU A 41 -20.01 -16.77 -5.93
C LEU A 41 -19.98 -15.28 -5.53
N GLU A 42 -20.90 -14.87 -4.67
CA GLU A 42 -20.95 -13.52 -4.15
C GLU A 42 -19.69 -13.15 -3.35
N ASP A 43 -19.14 -14.07 -2.55
CA ASP A 43 -17.87 -13.85 -1.85
C ASP A 43 -16.71 -13.65 -2.84
N ALA A 44 -16.65 -14.46 -3.91
CA ALA A 44 -15.64 -14.34 -4.96
C ALA A 44 -15.75 -13.00 -5.71
N LEU A 45 -16.97 -12.61 -6.11
CA LEU A 45 -17.21 -11.33 -6.78
C LEU A 45 -16.89 -10.14 -5.86
N PHE A 46 -17.23 -10.24 -4.57
CA PHE A 46 -16.87 -9.23 -3.58
C PHE A 46 -15.35 -9.07 -3.49
N MET A 47 -14.61 -10.17 -3.40
CA MET A 47 -13.15 -10.15 -3.35
C MET A 47 -12.52 -9.57 -4.62
N LEU A 48 -12.99 -9.97 -5.80
CA LEU A 48 -12.54 -9.44 -7.09
C LEU A 48 -12.75 -7.93 -7.19
N ALA A 49 -13.94 -7.43 -6.83
CA ALA A 49 -14.22 -5.99 -6.85
C ALA A 49 -13.24 -5.19 -5.96
N ARG A 50 -12.79 -5.76 -4.83
CA ARG A 50 -11.78 -5.13 -3.98
C ARG A 50 -10.39 -5.15 -4.59
N MET A 51 -10.01 -6.25 -5.24
CA MET A 51 -8.74 -6.34 -5.96
C MET A 51 -8.71 -5.33 -7.11
N GLU A 52 -9.81 -5.20 -7.87
CA GLU A 52 -9.97 -4.19 -8.93
C GLU A 52 -9.86 -2.76 -8.37
N GLY A 53 -10.52 -2.48 -7.25
CA GLY A 53 -10.40 -1.21 -6.55
C GLY A 53 -8.94 -0.88 -6.18
N ARG A 54 -8.18 -1.87 -5.69
CA ARG A 54 -6.75 -1.71 -5.40
C ARG A 54 -5.91 -1.48 -6.64
N VAL A 55 -6.16 -2.21 -7.73
CA VAL A 55 -5.48 -1.98 -9.00
C VAL A 55 -5.74 -0.55 -9.49
N LYS A 56 -6.97 -0.05 -9.32
CA LYS A 56 -7.30 1.34 -9.63
C LYS A 56 -6.52 2.32 -8.76
N GLU A 57 -6.43 2.10 -7.44
CA GLU A 57 -5.60 2.94 -6.55
C GLU A 57 -4.14 3.03 -7.05
N TYR A 58 -3.57 1.91 -7.49
CA TYR A 58 -2.20 1.86 -8.01
C TYR A 58 -2.07 2.59 -9.35
N LYS A 59 -3.05 2.46 -10.24
CA LYS A 59 -3.08 3.24 -11.48
C LYS A 59 -3.16 4.74 -11.20
N ASP A 60 -4.06 5.16 -10.32
CA ASP A 60 -4.23 6.56 -9.92
C ASP A 60 -2.91 7.11 -9.32
N PHE A 61 -2.24 6.33 -8.48
CA PHE A 61 -0.92 6.68 -7.93
C PHE A 61 0.12 6.91 -9.04
N VAL A 62 0.22 5.99 -10.01
CA VAL A 62 1.16 6.13 -11.14
C VAL A 62 0.87 7.39 -11.95
N GLU A 63 -0.40 7.71 -12.21
CA GLU A 63 -0.75 8.95 -12.93
C GLU A 63 -0.31 10.21 -12.15
N GLU A 64 -0.48 10.23 -10.83
CA GLU A 64 -0.02 11.35 -10.00
C GLU A 64 1.51 11.48 -9.97
N ILE A 65 2.23 10.36 -9.95
CA ILE A 65 3.70 10.37 -10.09
C ILE A 65 4.11 10.98 -11.43
N ARG A 66 3.46 10.60 -12.54
CA ARG A 66 3.76 11.16 -13.86
C ARG A 66 3.56 12.67 -13.92
N LYS A 67 2.49 13.20 -13.32
CA LYS A 67 2.27 14.66 -13.22
C LYS A 67 3.41 15.35 -12.47
N CYS A 68 3.92 14.75 -11.41
CA CYS A 68 5.05 15.31 -10.67
C CYS A 68 6.34 15.26 -11.49
N LEU A 69 6.58 14.20 -12.27
CA LEU A 69 7.73 14.10 -13.17
C LEU A 69 7.69 15.16 -14.27
N GLN A 70 6.51 15.41 -14.87
CA GLN A 70 6.35 16.50 -15.84
C GLN A 70 6.75 17.86 -15.26
N LEU A 71 6.39 18.14 -14.00
CA LEU A 71 6.84 19.36 -13.30
C LEU A 71 8.35 19.39 -13.08
N MET A 72 9.01 18.24 -12.93
CA MET A 72 10.48 18.15 -12.83
C MET A 72 11.17 18.40 -14.18
N ASP A 73 10.51 18.10 -15.30
CA ASP A 73 11.07 18.28 -16.63
C ASP A 73 11.01 19.75 -17.09
N GLU A 74 10.00 20.52 -16.64
CA GLU A 74 9.85 21.95 -16.94
C GLU A 74 10.88 22.86 -16.25
N VAL A 75 11.55 22.29 -15.27
CA VAL A 75 12.50 22.95 -14.40
C VAL A 75 13.78 23.11 -15.27
N LYS A 76 14.08 24.34 -15.71
CA LYS A 76 15.26 24.76 -16.54
C LYS A 76 16.61 24.87 -15.82
N GLU A 77 17.71 24.47 -16.43
CA GLU A 77 19.05 24.61 -15.82
C GLU A 77 19.43 26.05 -15.48
N VAL A 78 20.19 26.23 -14.39
CA VAL A 78 20.73 27.52 -13.96
C VAL A 78 22.14 27.69 -14.53
N ASP A 79 22.41 28.81 -15.21
CA ASP A 79 23.76 29.15 -15.70
C ASP A 79 24.69 29.51 -14.53
N SER A 80 25.20 28.48 -13.85
CA SER A 80 26.15 28.63 -12.75
C SER A 80 27.49 29.22 -13.20
N ALA A 81 27.81 29.12 -14.49
CA ALA A 81 29.01 29.74 -15.04
C ALA A 81 28.90 31.27 -15.05
N LYS A 82 27.69 31.85 -15.10
CA LYS A 82 27.48 33.30 -14.93
C LYS A 82 28.05 33.82 -13.62
N ALA A 83 27.76 33.14 -12.49
CA ALA A 83 28.31 33.53 -11.19
C ALA A 83 29.84 33.41 -11.15
N SER A 84 30.40 32.37 -11.78
CA SER A 84 31.85 32.18 -11.86
C SER A 84 32.54 33.31 -12.63
N ARG A 85 32.00 33.69 -13.79
CA ARG A 85 32.50 34.83 -14.59
C ARG A 85 32.42 36.15 -13.82
N SER A 86 31.32 36.40 -13.12
CA SER A 86 31.15 37.60 -12.28
C SER A 86 32.15 37.62 -11.12
N ALA A 87 32.42 36.48 -10.49
CA ALA A 87 33.41 36.38 -9.41
C ALA A 87 34.85 36.63 -9.91
N GLU A 88 35.19 36.13 -11.11
CA GLU A 88 36.48 36.40 -11.76
C GLU A 88 36.68 37.90 -12.07
N LEU A 89 35.63 38.58 -12.54
CA LEU A 89 35.65 40.03 -12.79
C LEU A 89 35.96 40.80 -11.49
N ILE A 90 35.29 40.46 -10.39
CA ILE A 90 35.53 41.06 -9.08
C ILE A 90 36.98 40.82 -8.63
N ARG A 91 37.48 39.58 -8.75
CA ARG A 91 38.88 39.24 -8.40
C ARG A 91 39.88 40.06 -9.22
N LYS A 92 39.64 40.25 -10.51
CA LYS A 92 40.53 41.01 -11.39
C LYS A 92 40.65 42.47 -10.95
N GLN A 93 39.53 43.13 -10.61
CA GLN A 93 39.56 44.52 -10.13
C GLN A 93 40.22 44.66 -8.76
N ILE A 94 40.00 43.70 -7.86
CA ILE A 94 40.69 43.67 -6.56
C ILE A 94 42.21 43.59 -6.76
N LEU A 95 42.68 42.74 -7.67
CA LEU A 95 44.10 42.58 -7.95
C LEU A 95 44.72 43.79 -8.63
N SER A 96 44.01 44.42 -9.58
CA SER A 96 44.50 45.63 -10.26
C SER A 96 44.42 46.89 -9.40
N ARG A 97 43.65 46.86 -8.30
CA ARG A 97 43.30 48.02 -7.45
C ARG A 97 42.54 49.13 -8.18
N GLU A 98 42.01 48.84 -9.37
CA GLU A 98 41.12 49.70 -10.14
C GLU A 98 39.68 49.30 -9.84
N LEU A 99 39.11 49.91 -8.81
CA LEU A 99 37.77 49.59 -8.32
C LEU A 99 36.73 50.48 -8.97
N GLU A 100 35.97 49.92 -9.92
CA GLU A 100 34.79 50.56 -10.50
C GLU A 100 33.55 50.07 -9.75
N VAL A 101 32.99 50.94 -8.91
CA VAL A 101 31.92 50.59 -7.95
C VAL A 101 30.71 49.97 -8.67
N GLU A 102 30.26 50.59 -9.76
CA GLU A 102 29.10 50.14 -10.53
C GLU A 102 29.33 48.74 -11.13
N LYS A 103 30.50 48.49 -11.73
CA LYS A 103 30.83 47.17 -12.30
C LYS A 103 30.91 46.09 -11.22
N LEU A 104 31.45 46.42 -10.05
CA LEU A 104 31.52 45.50 -8.91
C LEU A 104 30.12 45.19 -8.35
N ALA A 105 29.27 46.21 -8.24
CA ALA A 105 27.88 46.05 -7.81
C ALA A 105 27.09 45.16 -8.77
N ASP A 106 27.20 45.39 -10.08
CA ASP A 106 26.54 44.57 -11.10
C ASP A 106 27.01 43.11 -11.08
N ALA A 107 28.32 42.89 -10.91
CA ALA A 107 28.87 41.55 -10.77
C ALA A 107 28.39 40.85 -9.49
N ALA A 108 28.29 41.57 -8.37
CA ALA A 108 27.75 41.04 -7.13
C ALA A 108 26.26 40.68 -7.25
N GLU A 109 25.46 41.54 -7.89
CA GLU A 109 24.03 41.25 -8.13
C GLU A 109 23.85 40.06 -9.08
N SER A 110 24.72 39.92 -10.08
CA SER A 110 24.74 38.74 -10.96
C SER A 110 24.97 37.43 -10.19
N ILE A 111 25.91 37.42 -9.23
CA ILE A 111 26.12 36.27 -8.34
C ILE A 111 24.88 36.01 -7.47
N ARG A 112 24.29 37.07 -6.91
CA ARG A 112 23.07 36.99 -6.08
C ARG A 112 21.86 36.46 -6.86
N SER A 113 21.71 36.85 -8.13
CA SER A 113 20.66 36.33 -9.02
C SER A 113 20.79 34.82 -9.20
N VAL A 114 22.00 34.34 -9.52
CA VAL A 114 22.26 32.90 -9.67
C VAL A 114 22.00 32.15 -8.36
N ALA A 115 22.41 32.70 -7.22
CA ALA A 115 22.13 32.09 -5.91
C ALA A 115 20.62 32.00 -5.63
N SER A 116 19.86 33.07 -5.92
CA SER A 116 18.40 33.08 -5.80
C SER A 116 17.72 32.04 -6.71
N GLU A 117 18.20 31.90 -7.95
CA GLU A 117 17.71 30.88 -8.89
C GLU A 117 17.96 29.45 -8.37
N LEU A 118 19.17 29.18 -7.87
CA LEU A 118 19.52 27.89 -7.25
C LEU A 118 18.69 27.62 -5.99
N GLU A 119 18.46 28.61 -5.13
CA GLU A 119 17.64 28.43 -3.93
C GLU A 119 16.20 28.04 -4.29
N ASN A 120 15.60 28.76 -5.24
CA ASN A 120 14.27 28.44 -5.74
C ASN A 120 14.22 27.02 -6.31
N ARG A 121 15.28 26.61 -7.00
CA ARG A 121 15.42 25.26 -7.56
C ARG A 121 15.44 24.16 -6.50
N LEU A 122 16.27 24.35 -5.49
CA LEU A 122 16.40 23.42 -4.36
C LEU A 122 15.05 23.28 -3.65
N ARG A 123 14.33 24.39 -3.48
CA ARG A 123 12.98 24.38 -2.91
C ARG A 123 12.01 23.56 -3.77
N THR A 124 11.96 23.79 -5.08
CA THR A 124 11.10 23.03 -5.99
C THR A 124 11.36 21.53 -5.92
N TYR A 125 12.61 21.08 -5.96
CA TYR A 125 12.92 19.65 -5.87
C TYR A 125 12.56 19.06 -4.50
N LYS A 126 12.80 19.80 -3.41
CA LYS A 126 12.37 19.38 -2.07
C LYS A 126 10.85 19.20 -2.00
N ASP A 127 10.09 20.14 -2.53
CA ASP A 127 8.62 20.09 -2.51
C ASP A 127 8.09 18.90 -3.33
N LEU A 128 8.70 18.61 -4.48
CA LEU A 128 8.36 17.43 -5.31
C LEU A 128 8.71 16.12 -4.60
N ALA A 129 9.85 16.04 -3.92
CA ALA A 129 10.22 14.88 -3.12
C ALA A 129 9.22 14.62 -1.98
N LEU A 130 8.80 15.68 -1.28
CA LEU A 130 7.76 15.59 -0.25
C LEU A 130 6.42 15.14 -0.83
N ARG A 131 6.08 15.60 -2.04
CA ARG A 131 4.87 15.16 -2.75
C ARG A 131 4.93 13.69 -3.14
N PHE A 132 6.07 13.19 -3.63
CA PHE A 132 6.26 11.76 -3.88
C PHE A 132 6.08 10.93 -2.61
N TYR A 133 6.67 11.38 -1.50
CA TYR A 133 6.49 10.72 -0.21
C TYR A 133 5.02 10.70 0.23
N ALA A 134 4.29 11.81 0.08
CA ALA A 134 2.87 11.88 0.41
C ALA A 134 2.02 10.94 -0.48
N LEU A 135 2.29 10.89 -1.78
CA LEU A 135 1.64 9.97 -2.72
C LEU A 135 1.91 8.52 -2.34
N PHE A 136 3.16 8.20 -1.97
CA PHE A 136 3.54 6.89 -1.48
C PHE A 136 2.77 6.51 -0.20
N LEU A 137 2.72 7.39 0.80
CA LEU A 137 1.97 7.14 2.03
C LEU A 137 0.48 6.91 1.74
N LYS A 138 -0.10 7.68 0.82
CA LYS A 138 -1.49 7.53 0.41
C LYS A 138 -1.76 6.17 -0.24
N VAL A 139 -0.93 5.76 -1.21
CA VAL A 139 -1.12 4.48 -1.92
C VAL A 139 -0.79 3.28 -1.01
N LYS A 140 0.17 3.42 -0.09
CA LYS A 140 0.47 2.40 0.92
C LYS A 140 -0.71 2.24 1.88
N GLY A 141 -1.28 3.34 2.38
CA GLY A 141 -2.30 3.32 3.44
C GLY A 141 -1.79 2.58 4.69
N ASP A 142 -2.68 1.83 5.33
CA ASP A 142 -2.38 1.06 6.56
C ASP A 142 -1.60 -0.24 6.30
N ARG A 143 -1.28 -0.54 5.03
CA ARG A 143 -0.55 -1.75 4.65
C ARG A 143 0.92 -1.64 5.07
N ASN A 144 1.48 -2.74 5.56
CA ASN A 144 2.85 -2.77 6.05
C ASN A 144 3.87 -3.14 4.95
N TRP A 145 4.06 -2.28 3.94
CA TRP A 145 4.98 -2.59 2.82
C TRP A 145 6.47 -2.55 3.18
N LEU A 146 6.83 -1.90 4.28
CA LEU A 146 8.22 -1.76 4.70
C LEU A 146 8.56 -2.90 5.66
N LEU A 147 9.37 -3.84 5.20
CA LEU A 147 9.71 -5.09 5.91
C LEU A 147 10.64 -4.91 7.14
N GLU A 148 10.90 -3.67 7.57
CA GLU A 148 11.83 -3.37 8.68
C GLU A 148 11.16 -3.48 10.06
N ALA A 149 10.35 -4.51 10.25
CA ALA A 149 9.42 -4.58 11.36
C ALA A 149 10.00 -5.35 12.56
N LYS A 150 11.19 -4.95 13.04
CA LYS A 150 11.70 -5.48 14.33
C LYS A 150 10.72 -5.07 15.44
N GLY A 151 10.07 -6.05 16.05
CA GLY A 151 9.11 -5.82 17.15
C GLY A 151 7.64 -5.70 16.72
N LEU A 152 7.33 -5.63 15.42
CA LEU A 152 5.94 -5.46 14.97
C LEU A 152 5.02 -6.59 15.41
N GLU A 153 5.49 -7.84 15.40
CA GLU A 153 4.69 -8.96 15.89
C GLU A 153 4.27 -8.76 17.35
N LYS A 154 5.20 -8.26 18.18
CA LYS A 154 4.96 -7.97 19.60
C LYS A 154 3.94 -6.84 19.76
N ASP A 155 4.05 -5.80 18.94
CA ASP A 155 3.15 -4.65 18.96
C ASP A 155 1.74 -5.03 18.52
N LEU A 156 1.61 -5.79 17.41
CA LEU A 156 0.33 -6.35 16.95
C LEU A 156 -0.30 -7.25 18.03
N LYS A 157 0.52 -8.11 18.65
CA LYS A 157 0.08 -8.99 19.73
C LYS A 157 -0.45 -8.21 20.93
N SER A 158 0.25 -7.15 21.34
CA SER A 158 -0.15 -6.29 22.45
C SER A 158 -1.42 -5.50 22.10
N LYS A 159 -1.47 -4.91 20.90
CA LYS A 159 -2.56 -4.03 20.46
C LYS A 159 -3.89 -4.79 20.31
N TYR A 160 -3.85 -5.99 19.74
CA TYR A 160 -5.05 -6.74 19.40
C TYR A 160 -5.32 -7.95 20.30
N GLN A 161 -4.67 -8.03 21.47
CA GLN A 161 -4.72 -9.18 22.37
C GLN A 161 -6.16 -9.67 22.64
N ALA A 162 -7.12 -8.76 22.79
CA ALA A 162 -8.51 -9.08 23.09
C ALA A 162 -9.27 -9.77 21.93
N TRP A 163 -8.81 -9.59 20.69
CA TRP A 163 -9.50 -10.07 19.49
C TRP A 163 -8.69 -11.09 18.69
N LEU A 164 -7.44 -11.32 19.05
CA LEU A 164 -6.64 -12.35 18.40
C LEU A 164 -7.29 -13.73 18.60
N PRO A 165 -7.33 -14.58 17.56
CA PRO A 165 -7.88 -15.91 17.69
C PRO A 165 -7.05 -16.78 18.67
N PRO A 166 -7.54 -17.96 19.08
CA PRO A 166 -6.72 -18.89 19.84
C PRO A 166 -5.56 -19.44 18.98
N GLU A 167 -4.57 -20.04 19.64
CA GLU A 167 -3.58 -20.86 18.93
C GLU A 167 -4.26 -22.08 18.28
N PRO A 168 -3.73 -22.60 17.15
CA PRO A 168 -2.54 -22.15 16.41
C PRO A 168 -2.79 -20.99 15.43
N HIS A 169 -4.05 -20.57 15.28
CA HIS A 169 -4.46 -19.60 14.26
C HIS A 169 -3.86 -18.21 14.49
N ARG A 170 -3.66 -17.85 15.76
CA ARG A 170 -3.01 -16.59 16.17
C ARG A 170 -1.63 -16.44 15.57
N SER A 171 -0.74 -17.40 15.81
CA SER A 171 0.64 -17.36 15.31
C SER A 171 0.67 -17.24 13.79
N LYS A 172 -0.22 -17.96 13.10
CA LYS A 172 -0.32 -17.90 11.64
C LYS A 172 -0.84 -16.55 11.14
N LEU A 173 -1.87 -15.99 11.77
CA LEU A 173 -2.42 -14.68 11.43
C LEU A 173 -1.38 -13.58 11.65
N LEU A 174 -0.70 -13.57 12.80
CA LEU A 174 0.36 -12.60 13.10
C LEU A 174 1.47 -12.64 12.06
N LYS A 175 1.90 -13.84 11.64
CA LYS A 175 2.86 -14.01 10.55
C LYS A 175 2.38 -13.31 9.27
N TRP A 176 1.13 -13.52 8.85
CA TRP A 176 0.59 -12.91 7.63
C TRP A 176 0.42 -11.39 7.74
N LEU A 177 0.12 -10.87 8.93
CA LEU A 177 0.07 -9.43 9.17
C LEU A 177 1.47 -8.80 9.08
N VAL A 178 2.49 -9.46 9.64
CA VAL A 178 3.90 -9.02 9.55
C VAL A 178 4.40 -9.04 8.11
N GLU A 179 4.08 -10.11 7.37
CA GLU A 179 4.43 -10.28 5.95
C GLU A 179 3.57 -9.43 5.00
N ALA A 180 2.66 -8.61 5.52
CA ALA A 180 1.74 -7.75 4.75
C ALA A 180 0.82 -8.50 3.75
N ARG A 181 0.59 -9.79 4.00
CA ARG A 181 -0.37 -10.64 3.27
C ARG A 181 -1.81 -10.49 3.80
N ALA A 182 -1.94 -9.86 4.95
CA ALA A 182 -3.19 -9.38 5.52
C ALA A 182 -2.97 -8.03 6.21
N TYR A 183 -4.05 -7.30 6.45
CA TYR A 183 -4.03 -6.00 7.11
C TYR A 183 -5.30 -5.84 7.94
N VAL A 184 -5.16 -5.04 9.00
CA VAL A 184 -6.23 -4.79 9.95
C VAL A 184 -7.01 -3.56 9.50
N ILE A 185 -8.33 -3.71 9.37
CA ILE A 185 -9.24 -2.57 9.26
C ILE A 185 -9.72 -2.24 10.68
N GLU A 186 -9.35 -1.06 11.14
CA GLU A 186 -9.79 -0.56 12.45
C GLU A 186 -11.30 -0.32 12.45
N PRO A 187 -12.00 -0.62 13.56
CA PRO A 187 -13.41 -0.34 13.70
C PRO A 187 -13.67 1.17 13.79
N SER A 188 -14.86 1.60 13.35
CA SER A 188 -15.28 3.00 13.45
C SER A 188 -15.63 3.42 14.89
N ARG A 189 -15.89 2.47 15.79
CA ARG A 189 -16.26 2.72 17.19
C ARG A 189 -15.30 1.99 18.15
N ILE A 190 -15.02 2.64 19.27
CA ILE A 190 -14.19 2.06 20.34
C ILE A 190 -14.90 0.84 20.92
N GLY A 191 -14.14 -0.26 21.09
CA GLY A 191 -14.63 -1.51 21.67
C GLY A 191 -15.23 -2.49 20.68
N GLU A 192 -15.49 -2.08 19.43
CA GLU A 192 -15.82 -3.01 18.34
C GLU A 192 -14.58 -3.82 17.93
N GLN A 193 -14.81 -4.99 17.35
CA GLN A 193 -13.73 -5.86 16.93
C GLN A 193 -13.16 -5.42 15.57
N PRO A 194 -11.83 -5.41 15.39
CA PRO A 194 -11.20 -5.17 14.10
C PRO A 194 -11.48 -6.28 13.08
N LEU A 195 -11.46 -5.91 11.81
CA LEU A 195 -11.55 -6.84 10.70
C LEU A 195 -10.17 -7.14 10.13
N VAL A 196 -9.95 -8.38 9.70
CA VAL A 196 -8.77 -8.78 8.95
C VAL A 196 -9.16 -8.86 7.49
N GLN A 197 -8.50 -8.04 6.67
CA GLN A 197 -8.62 -8.11 5.23
C GLN A 197 -7.36 -8.74 4.65
N PHE A 198 -7.54 -9.75 3.80
CA PHE A 198 -6.46 -10.48 3.16
C PHE A 198 -6.06 -9.86 1.83
N GLU A 199 -4.90 -10.21 1.29
CA GLU A 199 -4.38 -9.68 0.02
C GLU A 199 -5.38 -9.82 -1.12
N ASP A 200 -6.02 -10.97 -1.23
CA ASP A 200 -7.03 -11.32 -2.25
C ASP A 200 -8.43 -10.77 -1.96
N GLY A 201 -8.58 -9.91 -0.94
CA GLY A 201 -9.81 -9.18 -0.67
C GLY A 201 -10.76 -9.85 0.34
N GLY A 202 -10.49 -11.09 0.76
CA GLY A 202 -11.26 -11.78 1.79
C GLY A 202 -11.30 -10.96 3.08
N LEU A 203 -12.40 -11.06 3.81
CA LEU A 203 -12.67 -10.23 4.99
C LEU A 203 -13.28 -11.06 6.11
N ILE A 204 -12.56 -11.17 7.22
CA ILE A 204 -12.97 -11.99 8.37
C ILE A 204 -12.74 -11.19 9.66
N PRO A 205 -13.71 -11.12 10.60
CA PRO A 205 -13.46 -10.55 11.92
C PRO A 205 -12.29 -11.23 12.60
N MET A 206 -11.38 -10.45 13.21
CA MET A 206 -10.12 -10.98 13.74
C MET A 206 -10.28 -12.22 14.65
N SER A 207 -11.22 -12.20 15.59
CA SER A 207 -11.46 -13.33 16.51
C SER A 207 -12.03 -14.57 15.84
N GLN A 208 -12.62 -14.41 14.66
CA GLN A 208 -13.22 -15.48 13.86
C GLN A 208 -12.20 -16.13 12.93
N VAL A 209 -11.02 -15.54 12.71
CA VAL A 209 -10.00 -16.09 11.82
C VAL A 209 -9.53 -17.46 12.31
N ARG A 210 -9.67 -18.48 11.46
CA ARG A 210 -9.16 -19.84 11.65
C ARG A 210 -8.27 -20.20 10.49
N TRP A 211 -7.08 -20.71 10.80
CA TRP A 211 -6.18 -21.33 9.83
C TRP A 211 -6.48 -22.82 9.73
N ASP A 212 -6.61 -23.31 8.50
CA ASP A 212 -6.71 -24.73 8.18
C ASP A 212 -5.47 -25.16 7.38
N SER A 213 -4.77 -26.18 7.88
CA SER A 213 -3.53 -26.68 7.27
C SER A 213 -3.76 -27.54 6.03
N ASP A 214 -4.91 -28.20 5.91
CA ASP A 214 -5.19 -29.13 4.82
C ASP A 214 -5.46 -28.35 3.52
N ILE A 215 -6.18 -27.24 3.65
CA ILE A 215 -6.43 -26.33 2.53
C ILE A 215 -5.42 -25.17 2.43
N GLU A 216 -4.52 -25.05 3.42
CA GLU A 216 -3.55 -23.96 3.56
C GLU A 216 -4.17 -22.56 3.44
N ASN A 217 -5.29 -22.33 4.14
CA ASN A 217 -6.07 -21.11 3.99
C ASN A 217 -6.73 -20.65 5.30
N PHE A 218 -7.20 -19.40 5.33
CA PHE A 218 -8.04 -18.92 6.44
C PHE A 218 -9.53 -19.00 6.11
N HIS A 219 -10.32 -19.20 7.15
CA HIS A 219 -11.78 -19.25 7.13
C HIS A 219 -12.36 -18.71 8.46
N PRO A 220 -13.66 -18.33 8.53
CA PRO A 220 -14.27 -17.90 9.78
C PRO A 220 -14.62 -19.10 10.68
N ALA A 221 -14.66 -18.91 12.00
CA ALA A 221 -14.87 -20.02 12.95
C ALA A 221 -16.24 -20.69 12.86
N GLY A 222 -17.26 -19.97 12.37
CA GLY A 222 -18.59 -20.52 12.10
C GLY A 222 -18.68 -21.41 10.85
N PHE A 223 -17.59 -21.57 10.12
CA PHE A 223 -17.50 -22.40 8.92
C PHE A 223 -16.30 -23.33 9.06
N LYS A 224 -16.45 -24.60 8.67
CA LYS A 224 -15.34 -25.55 8.60
C LYS A 224 -15.21 -26.04 7.18
N PRO A 225 -14.11 -25.72 6.47
CA PRO A 225 -13.92 -26.19 5.11
C PRO A 225 -13.66 -27.69 5.08
N SER A 226 -13.94 -28.32 3.95
CA SER A 226 -13.54 -29.70 3.73
C SER A 226 -12.04 -29.79 3.44
N PRO A 227 -11.31 -30.76 4.03
CA PRO A 227 -9.88 -30.95 3.77
C PRO A 227 -9.61 -31.36 2.31
N SER A 228 -10.62 -31.84 1.57
CA SER A 228 -10.48 -32.20 0.15
C SER A 228 -10.54 -30.98 -0.79
N GLY A 229 -10.97 -29.80 -0.32
CA GLY A 229 -11.22 -28.63 -1.18
C GLY A 229 -10.02 -28.28 -2.08
N ARG A 230 -8.81 -28.27 -1.51
CA ARG A 230 -7.59 -27.95 -2.26
C ARG A 230 -7.27 -28.92 -3.41
N ARG A 231 -7.79 -30.16 -3.39
CA ARG A 231 -7.64 -31.12 -4.49
C ARG A 231 -8.29 -30.63 -5.78
N TYR A 232 -9.22 -29.68 -5.67
CA TYR A 232 -9.91 -29.09 -6.81
C TYR A 232 -9.19 -27.89 -7.40
N ARG A 233 -8.08 -27.40 -6.81
CA ARG A 233 -7.36 -26.21 -7.31
C ARG A 233 -6.81 -26.32 -8.73
N ARG A 234 -6.46 -27.53 -9.16
CA ARG A 234 -5.87 -27.82 -10.48
C ARG A 234 -6.81 -28.53 -11.47
N LYS A 235 -8.01 -28.89 -11.02
CA LYS A 235 -9.06 -29.48 -11.87
C LYS A 235 -9.92 -28.37 -12.46
#